data_AF-A0AAD7DAM9-F1
#
_entry.id   AF-A0AAD7DAM9-F1
#
_cell.length_a   1.000
_cell.length_b   1.000
_cell.length_c   1.000
_cell.angle_alpha   90.00
_cell.angle_beta   90.00
_cell.angle_gamma   90.00
#
_symmetry.space_group_name_H-M   'P 1'
#
loop_
_entity.id
_entity.type
_entity.pdbx_description
1 polymer ?
#
loop_
_entity_poly.entity_id
_entity_poly.type
_entity_poly.pdbx_seq_one_letter_code
_entity_poly.pdbx_strand_id
1 'polypeptide(L)'
;MLPPRAYAFIFLNGLRILSIIGLLLVFSSNIVTLVHDIQAFDRFQAGKTAVSDSAATNITAEDILNSDYIIGSTVPNQPAGVFWAVLNRLLIIVQVIILIMSEVGWPSAFFNRFFPILGKDFGLGALGIIQCLLGAAILSHHVDEFSLVAAFFLFSIGCLNILAGLIFRESAKGKRSITSWRDHAKNALPTHVAGVDIRPVASAGTSFVSSVFKGDEKAPDAKLGYGFGTAGEKAAGLKGYLISKPIDSLPRYAPKRSPSSA
;
A
#
# COMPACT_ATOMS: atom_id res chain seq x y z
N MET A 1 -10.45 -1.57 -29.15
CA MET A 1 -9.35 -2.37 -28.57
C MET A 1 -8.71 -1.53 -27.49
N LEU A 2 -8.60 -2.03 -26.25
CA LEU A 2 -7.98 -1.24 -25.18
C LEU A 2 -6.47 -1.15 -25.42
N PRO A 3 -5.81 -0.03 -25.03
CA PRO A 3 -4.36 0.07 -25.17
C PRO A 3 -3.66 -1.03 -24.33
N PRO A 4 -2.53 -1.61 -24.79
CA PRO A 4 -1.82 -2.69 -24.09
C PRO A 4 -1.53 -2.39 -22.60
N ARG A 5 -1.35 -1.11 -22.25
CA ARG A 5 -1.15 -0.64 -20.88
C ARG A 5 -2.38 -0.82 -19.98
N ALA A 6 -3.59 -0.71 -20.54
CA ALA A 6 -4.84 -0.91 -19.80
C ALA A 6 -5.03 -2.38 -19.42
N TYR A 7 -4.67 -3.33 -20.30
CA TYR A 7 -4.70 -4.76 -19.97
C TYR A 7 -3.74 -5.11 -18.83
N ALA A 8 -2.51 -4.57 -18.86
CA ALA A 8 -1.56 -4.74 -17.76
C ALA A 8 -2.09 -4.13 -16.44
N PHE A 9 -2.72 -2.96 -16.49
CA PHE A 9 -3.32 -2.33 -15.31
C PHE A 9 -4.44 -3.17 -14.69
N ILE A 10 -5.35 -3.69 -15.52
CA ILE A 10 -6.47 -4.53 -15.08
C ILE A 10 -5.94 -5.84 -14.48
N PHE A 11 -5.00 -6.50 -15.17
CA PHE A 11 -4.38 -7.74 -14.68
C PHE A 11 -3.67 -7.56 -13.33
N LEU A 12 -2.88 -6.48 -13.21
CA LEU A 12 -2.13 -6.21 -11.99
C LEU A 12 -3.03 -5.85 -10.79
N ASN A 13 -4.15 -5.17 -11.01
CA ASN A 13 -5.15 -4.94 -9.95
C ASN A 13 -5.96 -6.20 -9.62
N GLY A 14 -6.26 -7.04 -10.63
CA GLY A 14 -6.86 -8.36 -10.42
C GLY A 14 -5.99 -9.24 -9.52
N LEU A 15 -4.68 -9.31 -9.77
CA LEU A 15 -3.74 -10.03 -8.92
C LEU A 15 -3.71 -9.51 -7.48
N ARG A 16 -3.80 -8.20 -7.28
CA ARG A 16 -3.89 -7.59 -5.95
C ARG A 16 -5.15 -8.06 -5.21
N ILE A 17 -6.31 -7.97 -5.85
CA ILE A 17 -7.58 -8.41 -5.25
C ILE A 17 -7.52 -9.90 -4.91
N LEU A 18 -7.05 -10.72 -5.86
CA LEU A 18 -6.94 -12.17 -5.68
C LEU A 18 -5.98 -12.51 -4.52
N SER A 19 -4.87 -11.79 -4.42
CA SER A 19 -3.91 -11.93 -3.34
C SER A 19 -4.50 -11.57 -1.97
N ILE A 20 -5.27 -10.48 -1.88
CA ILE A 20 -5.99 -10.12 -0.65
C ILE A 20 -6.99 -11.21 -0.26
N ILE A 21 -7.76 -11.72 -1.23
CA ILE A 21 -8.71 -12.82 -0.99
C ILE A 21 -7.98 -14.06 -0.47
N GLY A 22 -6.86 -14.45 -1.10
CA GLY A 22 -6.06 -15.59 -0.67
C GLY A 22 -5.51 -15.43 0.75
N LEU A 23 -5.02 -14.23 1.09
CA LEU A 23 -4.55 -13.91 2.44
C LEU A 23 -5.69 -13.97 3.47
N LEU A 24 -6.90 -13.49 3.14
CA LEU A 24 -8.06 -13.58 4.03
C LEU A 24 -8.53 -15.02 4.25
N LEU A 25 -8.51 -15.84 3.20
CA LEU A 25 -8.84 -17.27 3.31
C LEU A 25 -7.84 -17.99 4.21
N VAL A 26 -6.55 -17.75 4.01
CA VAL A 26 -5.49 -18.33 4.86
C VAL A 26 -5.58 -17.82 6.30
N PHE A 27 -5.88 -16.55 6.51
CA PHE A 27 -6.12 -15.99 7.84
C PHE A 27 -7.26 -16.71 8.57
N SER A 28 -8.43 -16.80 7.92
CA SER A 28 -9.60 -17.47 8.48
C SER A 28 -9.32 -18.94 8.77
N SER A 29 -8.65 -19.63 7.85
CA SER A 29 -8.32 -21.04 8.01
C SER A 29 -7.33 -21.29 9.15
N ASN A 30 -6.34 -20.41 9.33
CA ASN A 30 -5.35 -20.58 10.39
C ASN A 30 -5.99 -20.49 11.79
N ILE A 31 -6.99 -19.62 11.96
CA ILE A 31 -7.76 -19.51 13.21
C ILE A 31 -8.51 -20.82 13.48
N VAL A 32 -9.17 -21.39 12.47
CA VAL A 32 -9.90 -22.66 12.62
C VAL A 32 -8.94 -23.79 12.99
N THR A 33 -7.80 -23.91 12.31
CA THR A 33 -6.79 -24.93 12.63
C THR A 33 -6.24 -24.76 14.05
N LEU A 34 -6.05 -23.52 14.51
CA LEU A 34 -5.59 -23.24 15.88
C LEU A 34 -6.61 -23.72 16.93
N VAL A 35 -7.90 -23.51 16.67
CA VAL A 35 -8.96 -24.01 17.56
C VAL A 35 -8.98 -25.54 17.59
N HIS A 36 -8.84 -26.19 16.43
CA HIS A 36 -8.76 -27.66 16.35
C HIS A 36 -7.54 -28.21 17.09
N ASP A 37 -6.38 -27.58 16.96
CA ASP A 37 -5.15 -27.96 17.68
C ASP A 37 -5.32 -27.86 19.22
N ILE A 38 -5.98 -26.82 19.72
CA ILE A 38 -6.26 -26.65 21.17
C ILE A 38 -7.27 -27.70 21.67
N GLN A 39 -8.34 -27.95 20.91
CA GLN A 39 -9.33 -28.97 21.27
C GLN A 39 -8.74 -30.38 21.24
N ALA A 40 -7.84 -30.66 20.29
CA ALA A 40 -7.14 -31.94 20.23
C ALA A 40 -6.24 -32.14 21.45
N PHE A 41 -5.56 -31.08 21.91
CA PHE A 41 -4.77 -31.14 23.14
C PHE A 41 -5.62 -31.41 24.39
N ASP A 42 -6.76 -30.73 24.55
CA ASP A 42 -7.66 -30.94 25.69
C ASP A 42 -8.18 -32.40 25.76
N ARG A 43 -8.58 -32.94 24.60
CA ARG A 43 -8.98 -34.37 24.48
C ARG A 43 -7.84 -35.32 24.80
N PHE A 44 -6.63 -35.03 24.34
CA PHE A 44 -5.44 -35.84 24.63
C PHE A 44 -5.09 -35.84 26.12
N GLN A 45 -5.14 -34.67 26.77
CA GLN A 45 -4.88 -34.55 28.19
C GLN A 45 -5.93 -35.28 29.04
N ALA A 46 -7.21 -35.17 28.67
CA ALA A 46 -8.30 -35.90 29.32
C ALA A 46 -8.16 -37.43 29.16
N GLY A 47 -7.77 -37.89 27.96
CA GLY A 47 -7.50 -39.30 27.69
C GLY A 47 -6.31 -39.85 28.47
N LYS A 48 -5.22 -39.06 28.60
CA LYS A 48 -4.03 -39.43 29.37
C LYS A 48 -4.36 -39.63 30.86
N THR A 49 -5.17 -38.75 31.44
CA THR A 49 -5.65 -38.89 32.83
C THR A 49 -6.51 -40.15 33.02
N ALA A 50 -7.43 -40.44 32.09
CA ALA A 50 -8.28 -41.62 32.15
C ALA A 50 -7.53 -42.97 32.04
N VAL A 51 -6.45 -43.00 31.24
CA VAL A 51 -5.60 -44.19 31.09
C VAL A 51 -4.69 -44.41 32.31
N SER A 52 -4.19 -43.35 32.96
CA SER A 52 -3.42 -43.48 34.21
C SER A 52 -4.22 -44.06 35.37
N ASP A 53 -5.55 -43.89 35.39
CA ASP A 53 -6.43 -44.43 36.44
C ASP A 53 -6.96 -45.84 36.15
N SER A 54 -6.82 -46.34 34.91
CA SER A 54 -7.36 -47.63 34.48
C SER A 54 -6.26 -48.67 34.31
N ALA A 55 -6.14 -49.61 35.26
CA ALA A 55 -5.18 -50.74 35.24
C ALA A 55 -5.37 -51.77 34.09
N ALA A 56 -6.24 -51.48 33.12
CA ALA A 56 -6.52 -52.31 31.96
C ALA A 56 -5.95 -51.64 30.70
N THR A 57 -4.64 -51.75 30.54
CA THR A 57 -3.90 -51.25 29.39
C THR A 57 -4.21 -52.07 28.14
N ASN A 58 -5.05 -51.54 27.25
CA ASN A 58 -5.19 -52.08 25.88
C ASN A 58 -4.02 -51.57 25.03
N ILE A 59 -3.39 -52.45 24.24
CA ILE A 59 -2.21 -52.14 23.37
C ILE A 59 -2.47 -50.94 22.45
N THR A 60 -3.71 -50.77 21.99
CA THR A 60 -4.11 -49.63 21.15
C THR A 60 -4.08 -48.28 21.87
N ALA A 61 -4.27 -48.24 23.20
CA ALA A 61 -4.24 -47.01 23.97
C ALA A 61 -2.80 -46.53 24.24
N GLU A 62 -1.85 -47.45 24.41
CA GLU A 62 -0.43 -47.08 24.56
C GLU A 62 0.19 -46.58 23.26
N ASP A 63 -0.13 -47.18 22.11
CA ASP A 63 0.34 -46.69 20.80
C ASP A 63 -0.21 -45.30 20.47
N ILE A 64 -1.44 -44.98 20.90
CA ILE A 64 -2.03 -43.64 20.76
C ILE A 64 -1.32 -42.61 21.64
N LEU A 65 -0.88 -43.01 22.85
CA LEU A 65 -0.17 -42.14 23.78
C LEU A 65 1.32 -41.98 23.45
N ASN A 66 1.92 -42.96 22.76
CA ASN A 66 3.32 -42.96 22.31
C ASN A 66 3.52 -42.39 20.89
N SER A 67 2.48 -41.80 20.28
CA SER A 67 2.63 -41.14 18.99
C SER A 67 3.40 -39.82 19.13
N ASP A 68 4.27 -39.50 18.15
CA ASP A 68 5.06 -38.25 18.11
C ASP A 68 4.18 -36.99 18.01
N TYR A 69 2.97 -37.14 17.46
CA TYR A 69 1.97 -36.09 17.31
C TYR A 69 0.62 -36.51 17.90
N ILE A 70 -0.16 -35.53 18.37
CA ILE A 70 -1.55 -35.77 18.79
C ILE A 70 -2.38 -36.15 17.55
N ILE A 71 -3.15 -37.24 17.66
CA ILE A 71 -3.95 -37.76 16.55
C ILE A 71 -4.94 -36.70 16.05
N GLY A 72 -4.87 -36.40 14.74
CA GLY A 72 -5.73 -35.40 14.10
C GLY A 72 -5.32 -33.96 14.39
N SER A 73 -4.09 -33.71 14.85
CA SER A 73 -3.56 -32.37 15.11
C SER A 73 -2.10 -32.23 14.68
N THR A 74 -1.65 -30.98 14.51
CA THR A 74 -0.25 -30.65 14.18
C THR A 74 0.64 -30.48 15.41
N VAL A 75 0.10 -30.78 16.60
CA VAL A 75 0.76 -30.59 17.88
C VAL A 75 1.69 -31.78 18.20
N PRO A 76 3.00 -31.55 18.38
CA PRO A 76 3.90 -32.59 18.85
C PRO A 76 3.65 -32.94 20.31
N ASN A 77 3.77 -34.22 20.67
CA ASN A 77 3.55 -34.77 22.02
C ASN A 77 4.75 -34.57 22.98
N GLN A 78 5.61 -33.59 22.69
CA GLN A 78 6.77 -33.27 23.51
C GLN A 78 6.41 -32.23 24.61
N PRO A 79 7.18 -32.11 25.72
CA PRO A 79 6.87 -31.24 26.86
C PRO A 79 6.62 -29.75 26.53
N ALA A 80 7.01 -29.27 25.35
CA ALA A 80 6.76 -27.92 24.86
C ALA A 80 6.12 -27.88 23.45
N GLY A 81 5.67 -29.02 22.93
CA GLY A 81 5.20 -29.13 21.55
C GLY A 81 3.97 -28.27 21.26
N VAL A 82 3.02 -28.23 22.20
CA VAL A 82 1.81 -27.38 22.13
C VAL A 82 2.19 -25.90 22.02
N PHE A 83 3.13 -25.44 22.86
CA PHE A 83 3.59 -24.06 22.84
C PHE A 83 4.18 -23.69 21.47
N TRP A 84 5.05 -24.53 20.92
CA TRP A 84 5.66 -24.29 19.62
C TRP A 84 4.66 -24.35 18.46
N ALA A 85 3.68 -25.25 18.51
CA ALA A 85 2.61 -25.32 17.53
C ALA A 85 1.75 -24.04 17.53
N VAL A 86 1.30 -23.60 18.70
CA VAL A 86 0.51 -22.36 18.87
C VAL A 86 1.32 -21.13 18.46
N LEU A 87 2.59 -21.05 18.85
CA LEU A 87 3.48 -19.95 18.47
C LEU A 87 3.64 -19.87 16.95
N ASN A 88 3.86 -20.99 16.27
CA ASN A 88 3.97 -21.03 14.81
C ASN A 88 2.68 -20.52 14.13
N ARG A 89 1.50 -20.96 14.59
CA ARG A 89 0.20 -20.46 14.09
C ARG A 89 0.04 -18.96 14.32
N LEU A 90 0.41 -18.47 15.50
CA LEU A 90 0.33 -17.05 15.84
C LEU A 90 1.29 -16.21 14.97
N LEU A 91 2.51 -16.69 14.72
CA LEU A 91 3.46 -16.03 13.82
C LEU A 91 2.95 -15.97 12.38
N ILE A 92 2.35 -17.06 11.88
CA ILE A 92 1.72 -17.08 10.55
C ILE A 92 0.57 -16.05 10.48
N ILE A 93 -0.30 -15.99 11.49
CA ILE A 93 -1.39 -15.01 11.56
C ILE A 93 -0.84 -13.57 11.51
N VAL A 94 0.18 -13.26 12.31
CA VAL A 94 0.84 -11.94 12.31
C VAL A 94 1.44 -11.63 10.94
N GLN A 95 2.12 -12.61 10.31
CA GLN A 95 2.71 -12.43 8.99
C GLN A 95 1.65 -12.17 7.92
N VAL A 96 0.50 -12.86 7.96
CA VAL A 96 -0.63 -12.62 7.06
C VAL A 96 -1.18 -11.21 7.23
N ILE A 97 -1.35 -10.74 8.47
CA ILE A 97 -1.82 -9.36 8.74
C ILE A 97 -0.86 -8.34 8.13
N ILE A 98 0.45 -8.49 8.33
CA ILE A 98 1.46 -7.60 7.76
C ILE A 98 1.40 -7.62 6.23
N LEU A 99 1.20 -8.79 5.61
CA LEU A 99 1.05 -8.92 4.16
C LEU A 99 -0.22 -8.23 3.65
N ILE A 100 -1.35 -8.37 4.35
CA ILE A 100 -2.60 -7.66 4.00
C ILE A 100 -2.38 -6.15 4.09
N MET A 101 -1.76 -5.65 5.15
CA MET A 101 -1.42 -4.23 5.29
C MET A 101 -0.49 -3.75 4.16
N SER A 102 0.46 -4.60 3.75
CA SER A 102 1.37 -4.30 2.64
C SER A 102 0.64 -4.25 1.29
N GLU A 103 -0.36 -5.10 1.07
CA GLU A 103 -1.21 -5.09 -0.13
C GLU A 103 -2.18 -3.91 -0.14
N VAL A 104 -2.69 -3.48 1.02
CA VAL A 104 -3.52 -2.26 1.13
C VAL A 104 -2.67 -1.00 0.91
N GLY A 105 -1.38 -1.05 1.27
CA GLY A 105 -0.45 0.07 1.15
C GLY A 105 -0.54 1.07 2.30
N TRP A 106 -1.13 0.66 3.43
CA TRP A 106 -1.28 1.47 4.63
C TRP A 106 -0.71 0.72 5.85
N PRO A 107 0.18 1.31 6.66
CA PRO A 107 0.85 2.61 6.53
C PRO A 107 2.12 2.55 5.66
N SER A 108 2.15 3.31 4.56
CA SER A 108 3.25 3.28 3.59
C SER A 108 4.62 3.72 4.15
N ALA A 109 4.63 4.66 5.10
CA ALA A 109 5.86 5.14 5.74
C ALA A 109 6.55 4.05 6.59
N PHE A 110 5.77 3.18 7.24
CA PHE A 110 6.30 2.07 8.04
C PHE A 110 7.03 1.06 7.15
N PHE A 111 6.40 0.65 6.05
CA PHE A 111 7.02 -0.30 5.12
C PHE A 111 8.27 0.28 4.46
N ASN A 112 8.27 1.55 4.06
CA ASN A 112 9.47 2.15 3.47
C ASN A 112 10.62 2.30 4.47
N ARG A 113 10.34 2.44 5.78
CA ARG A 113 11.37 2.64 6.80
C ARG A 113 11.89 1.34 7.41
N PHE A 114 11.00 0.42 7.77
CA PHE A 114 11.35 -0.80 8.52
C PHE A 114 11.42 -2.05 7.65
N PHE A 115 10.63 -2.13 6.57
CA PHE A 115 10.59 -3.29 5.67
C PHE A 115 10.62 -2.86 4.19
N PRO A 116 11.76 -2.32 3.70
CA PRO A 116 11.85 -1.75 2.35
C PRO A 116 11.40 -2.71 1.27
N ILE A 117 11.65 -4.01 1.46
CA ILE A 117 11.27 -5.09 0.55
C ILE A 117 9.75 -5.20 0.27
N LEU A 118 8.93 -4.72 1.20
CA LEU A 118 7.46 -4.61 1.07
C LEU A 118 7.02 -3.21 0.66
N GLY A 119 7.93 -2.24 0.64
CA GLY A 119 7.71 -0.84 0.29
C GLY A 119 7.29 -0.60 -1.15
N LYS A 120 6.89 0.64 -1.45
CA LYS A 120 6.41 1.05 -2.78
C LYS A 120 7.45 0.93 -3.89
N ASP A 121 8.73 0.98 -3.51
CA ASP A 121 9.87 1.00 -4.44
C ASP A 121 10.37 -0.41 -4.80
N PHE A 122 9.86 -1.44 -4.14
CA PHE A 122 10.19 -2.83 -4.47
C PHE A 122 9.07 -3.48 -5.30
N GLY A 123 9.47 -4.29 -6.28
CA GLY A 123 8.55 -5.03 -7.15
C GLY A 123 7.69 -6.04 -6.40
N LEU A 124 6.75 -6.66 -7.12
CA LEU A 124 5.82 -7.65 -6.58
C LEU A 124 6.46 -9.00 -6.28
N GLY A 125 7.68 -9.22 -6.79
CA GLY A 125 8.34 -10.52 -6.72
C GLY A 125 8.63 -10.93 -5.29
N ALA A 126 9.16 -10.03 -4.46
CA ALA A 126 9.47 -10.35 -3.07
C ALA A 126 8.21 -10.66 -2.25
N LEU A 127 7.12 -9.93 -2.50
CA LEU A 127 5.82 -10.22 -1.89
C LEU A 127 5.29 -11.59 -2.32
N GLY A 128 5.42 -11.94 -3.60
CA GLY A 128 5.07 -13.26 -4.12
C GLY A 128 5.91 -14.39 -3.50
N ILE A 129 7.21 -14.17 -3.28
CA ILE A 129 8.08 -15.14 -2.59
C ILE A 129 7.58 -15.39 -1.17
N ILE A 130 7.27 -14.35 -0.40
CA ILE A 130 6.78 -14.51 0.98
C ILE A 130 5.44 -15.26 0.99
N GLN A 131 4.54 -14.96 0.05
CA GLN A 131 3.26 -15.69 -0.09
C GLN A 131 3.46 -17.16 -0.46
N CYS A 132 4.41 -17.44 -1.34
CA CYS A 132 4.76 -18.79 -1.76
C CYS A 132 5.35 -19.59 -0.60
N LEU A 133 6.28 -19.01 0.17
CA LEU A 133 6.85 -19.62 1.38
C LEU A 133 5.78 -19.85 2.45
N LEU A 134 4.85 -18.91 2.62
CA LEU A 134 3.76 -19.05 3.57
C LEU A 134 2.79 -20.18 3.17
N GLY A 135 2.44 -20.26 1.89
CA GLY A 135 1.64 -21.36 1.34
C GLY A 135 2.34 -22.70 1.56
N ALA A 136 3.63 -22.80 1.20
CA ALA A 136 4.43 -24.00 1.38
C ALA A 136 4.54 -24.42 2.86
N ALA A 137 4.73 -23.47 3.78
CA ALA A 137 4.80 -23.73 5.21
C ALA A 137 3.47 -24.24 5.79
N ILE A 138 2.32 -23.81 5.24
CA ILE A 138 1.02 -24.36 5.65
C ILE A 138 0.83 -25.76 5.07
N LEU A 139 1.24 -25.98 3.81
CA LEU A 139 1.15 -27.28 3.13
C LEU A 139 2.06 -28.35 3.75
N SER A 140 3.16 -27.96 4.39
CA SER A 140 4.08 -28.90 5.02
C SER A 140 3.56 -29.50 6.33
N HIS A 141 2.43 -28.99 6.85
CA HIS A 141 1.76 -29.54 8.02
C HIS A 141 0.46 -30.22 7.63
N HIS A 142 0.05 -31.23 8.40
CA HIS A 142 -1.25 -31.86 8.22
C HIS A 142 -2.35 -30.85 8.58
N VAL A 143 -3.12 -30.39 7.60
CA VAL A 143 -4.16 -29.39 7.81
C VAL A 143 -5.46 -29.80 7.13
N ASP A 144 -6.57 -29.26 7.63
CA ASP A 144 -7.90 -29.53 7.11
C ASP A 144 -8.05 -29.17 5.63
N GLU A 145 -9.02 -29.79 4.97
CA GLU A 145 -9.31 -29.63 3.54
C GLU A 145 -9.51 -28.16 3.13
N PHE A 146 -10.19 -27.38 3.98
CA PHE A 146 -10.37 -25.95 3.78
C PHE A 146 -9.04 -25.19 3.77
N SER A 147 -8.15 -25.51 4.71
CA SER A 147 -6.82 -24.90 4.81
C SER A 147 -5.92 -25.31 3.67
N LEU A 148 -6.03 -26.56 3.23
CA LEU A 148 -5.30 -27.09 2.10
C LEU A 148 -5.65 -26.33 0.82
N VAL A 149 -6.95 -26.16 0.52
CA VAL A 149 -7.40 -25.40 -0.65
C VAL A 149 -6.97 -23.93 -0.58
N ALA A 150 -7.13 -23.28 0.58
CA ALA A 150 -6.71 -21.90 0.78
C ALA A 150 -5.19 -21.71 0.57
N ALA A 151 -4.38 -22.64 1.07
CA ALA A 151 -2.93 -22.55 0.97
C ALA A 151 -2.42 -22.87 -0.46
N PHE A 152 -3.02 -23.82 -1.18
CA PHE A 152 -2.74 -24.04 -2.61
C PHE A 152 -3.12 -22.84 -3.49
N PHE A 153 -4.23 -22.20 -3.18
CA PHE A 153 -4.65 -20.97 -3.84
C PHE A 153 -3.65 -19.84 -3.59
N LEU A 154 -3.25 -19.61 -2.32
CA LEU A 154 -2.25 -18.61 -1.98
C LEU A 154 -0.88 -18.90 -2.63
N PHE A 155 -0.47 -20.17 -2.68
CA PHE A 155 0.79 -20.59 -3.32
C PHE A 155 0.78 -20.27 -4.82
N SER A 156 -0.33 -20.60 -5.49
CA SER A 156 -0.52 -20.32 -6.92
C SER A 156 -0.46 -18.81 -7.22
N ILE A 157 -1.10 -17.99 -6.38
CA ILE A 157 -1.05 -16.52 -6.49
C ILE A 157 0.34 -15.99 -6.19
N GLY A 158 1.05 -16.58 -5.21
CA GLY A 158 2.44 -16.27 -4.91
C GLY A 158 3.32 -16.46 -6.15
N CYS A 159 3.19 -17.58 -6.85
CA CYS A 159 3.87 -17.84 -8.12
C CYS A 159 3.52 -16.79 -9.20
N LEU A 160 2.24 -16.43 -9.35
CA LEU A 160 1.83 -15.38 -10.28
C LEU A 160 2.42 -14.00 -9.91
N ASN A 161 2.50 -13.68 -8.62
CA ASN A 161 3.11 -12.45 -8.13
C ASN A 161 4.64 -12.45 -8.33
N ILE A 162 5.31 -13.60 -8.25
CA ILE A 162 6.72 -13.76 -8.61
C ILE A 162 6.92 -13.48 -10.10
N LEU A 163 6.15 -14.14 -10.97
CA LEU A 163 6.24 -13.92 -12.42
C LEU A 163 5.95 -12.47 -12.80
N ALA A 164 4.89 -11.88 -12.25
CA ALA A 164 4.58 -10.47 -12.44
C ALA A 164 5.71 -9.56 -11.91
N GLY A 165 6.36 -9.94 -10.81
CA GLY A 165 7.52 -9.27 -10.25
C GLY A 165 8.75 -9.35 -11.14
N LEU A 166 9.01 -10.48 -11.81
CA LEU A 166 10.12 -10.64 -12.75
C LEU A 166 9.89 -9.85 -14.04
N ILE A 167 8.64 -9.86 -14.56
CA ILE A 167 8.27 -9.18 -15.81
C ILE A 167 8.22 -7.66 -15.66
N PHE A 168 7.60 -7.16 -14.59
CA PHE A 168 7.35 -5.72 -14.41
C PHE A 168 8.31 -5.03 -13.42
N ARG A 169 9.11 -5.82 -12.69
CA ARG A 169 10.16 -5.38 -11.75
C ARG A 169 9.68 -4.25 -10.83
N GLU A 170 10.46 -3.18 -10.69
CA GLU A 170 10.19 -2.00 -9.86
C GLU A 170 8.96 -1.19 -10.36
N SER A 171 8.66 -1.27 -11.66
CA SER A 171 7.57 -0.51 -12.27
C SER A 171 6.17 -1.05 -11.94
N ALA A 172 6.08 -2.25 -11.36
CA ALA A 172 4.80 -2.93 -11.16
C ALA A 172 3.90 -2.27 -10.11
N LYS A 173 4.47 -1.74 -9.01
CA LYS A 173 3.68 -1.03 -7.98
C LYS A 173 3.29 0.38 -8.44
N GLY A 174 4.16 1.07 -9.19
CA GLY A 174 3.84 2.36 -9.82
C GLY A 174 2.74 2.24 -10.87
N LYS A 175 2.76 1.18 -11.69
CA LYS A 175 1.71 0.89 -12.69
C LYS A 175 0.38 0.41 -12.09
N ARG A 176 0.34 0.01 -10.82
CA ARG A 176 -0.90 -0.32 -10.07
C ARG A 176 -1.55 0.90 -9.42
N SER A 177 -0.83 2.02 -9.32
CA SER A 177 -1.31 3.22 -8.63
C SER A 177 -2.33 4.00 -9.47
N ILE A 178 -3.59 4.00 -9.03
CA ILE A 178 -4.67 4.88 -9.52
C ILE A 178 -4.31 6.37 -9.28
N THR A 179 -3.44 6.67 -8.31
CA THR A 179 -2.99 8.04 -8.03
C THR A 179 -1.85 8.52 -8.94
N SER A 180 -1.16 7.63 -9.67
CA SER A 180 -0.14 8.02 -10.64
C SER A 180 -0.72 8.92 -11.75
N TRP A 181 -2.01 8.76 -12.07
CA TRP A 181 -2.67 9.64 -13.04
C TRP A 181 -2.84 11.07 -12.51
N ARG A 182 -3.03 11.25 -11.18
CA ARG A 182 -3.00 12.56 -10.53
C ARG A 182 -1.59 13.14 -10.46
N ASP A 183 -0.56 12.31 -10.28
CA ASP A 183 0.82 12.78 -10.22
C ASP A 183 1.40 13.11 -11.61
N HIS A 184 0.96 12.42 -12.66
CA HIS A 184 1.23 12.81 -14.04
C HIS A 184 0.46 14.06 -14.46
N ALA A 185 -0.77 14.28 -13.96
CA ALA A 185 -1.50 15.53 -14.18
C ALA A 185 -0.83 16.75 -13.53
N LYS A 186 -0.15 16.56 -12.38
CA LYS A 186 0.65 17.62 -11.73
C LYS A 186 1.90 18.01 -12.51
N ASN A 187 2.49 17.07 -13.25
CA ASN A 187 3.68 17.30 -14.09
C ASN A 187 3.36 17.70 -15.54
N ALA A 188 2.10 17.52 -15.98
CA ALA A 188 1.64 17.91 -17.31
C ALA A 188 1.35 19.41 -17.44
N LEU A 189 1.29 20.13 -16.30
CA LEU A 189 1.23 21.58 -16.28
C LEU A 189 2.65 22.12 -16.10
N PRO A 190 3.17 22.98 -16.99
CA PRO A 190 4.49 23.58 -16.82
C PRO A 190 4.51 24.42 -15.54
N THR A 191 5.07 23.86 -14.47
CA THR A 191 5.32 24.52 -13.18
C THR A 191 6.55 25.44 -13.24
N HIS A 192 6.68 26.21 -14.33
CA HIS A 192 7.65 27.31 -14.42
C HIS A 192 7.05 28.63 -13.90
N VAL A 193 6.14 28.57 -12.92
CA VAL A 193 5.84 29.72 -12.06
C VAL A 193 6.01 29.26 -10.63
N ALA A 194 7.28 29.14 -10.24
CA ALA A 194 7.67 29.06 -8.85
C ALA A 194 7.04 30.25 -8.10
N GLY A 195 6.13 29.96 -7.17
CA GLY A 195 5.70 30.94 -6.16
C GLY A 195 4.22 31.14 -5.91
N VAL A 196 3.28 30.36 -6.49
CA VAL A 196 1.86 30.48 -6.12
C VAL A 196 1.37 29.18 -5.48
N ASP A 197 1.23 29.21 -4.15
CA ASP A 197 0.66 28.15 -3.33
C ASP A 197 -0.86 28.07 -3.59
N ILE A 198 -1.30 27.15 -4.45
CA ILE A 198 -2.73 26.92 -4.70
C ILE A 198 -3.24 25.93 -3.65
N ARG A 199 -3.37 26.41 -2.41
CA ARG A 199 -4.27 25.78 -1.43
C ARG A 199 -5.70 26.21 -1.75
N PRO A 200 -6.71 25.33 -1.64
CA PRO A 200 -8.10 25.75 -1.78
C PRO A 200 -8.43 26.67 -0.59
N VAL A 201 -8.41 27.98 -0.83
CA VAL A 201 -8.79 28.99 0.16
C VAL A 201 -10.30 28.94 0.30
N ALA A 202 -10.78 28.05 1.16
CA ALA A 202 -12.05 28.24 1.81
C ALA A 202 -11.89 29.44 2.77
N SER A 203 -12.54 30.55 2.42
CA SER A 203 -12.94 31.63 3.33
C SER A 203 -11.87 32.19 4.27
N ALA A 204 -11.12 33.20 3.81
CA ALA A 204 -10.56 34.23 4.71
C ALA A 204 -10.32 35.53 3.94
N GLY A 205 -10.67 36.65 4.57
CA GLY A 205 -10.83 37.96 3.95
C GLY A 205 -9.59 38.57 3.30
N THR A 206 -9.88 39.47 2.35
CA THR A 206 -8.99 40.41 1.70
C THR A 206 -7.93 41.02 2.62
N SER A 207 -6.66 40.75 2.37
CA SER A 207 -5.53 41.45 2.99
C SER A 207 -4.55 41.92 1.91
N PHE A 208 -4.94 42.97 1.17
CA PHE A 208 -4.15 43.60 0.10
C PHE A 208 -3.30 44.79 0.59
N VAL A 209 -3.19 45.03 1.91
CA VAL A 209 -2.68 46.30 2.45
C VAL A 209 -1.36 46.19 3.23
N SER A 210 -0.74 45.02 3.36
CA SER A 210 0.45 44.84 4.21
C SER A 210 1.80 45.10 3.51
N SER A 211 1.85 45.32 2.19
CA SER A 211 3.12 45.49 1.46
C SER A 211 3.57 46.94 1.23
N VAL A 212 2.81 47.94 1.69
CA VAL A 212 3.10 49.36 1.41
C VAL A 212 3.87 50.08 2.54
N PHE A 213 4.02 49.47 3.73
CA PHE A 213 4.56 50.18 4.92
C PHE A 213 5.91 49.71 5.47
N LYS A 214 6.71 48.91 4.76
CA LYS A 214 8.06 48.56 5.21
C LYS A 214 9.14 49.20 4.36
N GLY A 215 9.67 50.32 4.87
CA GLY A 215 10.87 50.99 4.38
C GLY A 215 12.15 50.23 4.72
N ASP A 216 13.09 50.34 3.77
CA ASP A 216 14.55 50.17 3.74
C ASP A 216 15.27 49.27 4.76
N GLU A 217 16.05 48.29 4.23
CA GLU A 217 17.53 48.22 4.38
C GLU A 217 18.18 47.24 3.36
N LYS A 218 19.15 47.77 2.61
CA LYS A 218 20.15 47.26 1.62
C LYS A 218 20.36 45.75 1.30
N ALA A 219 20.11 45.45 0.00
CA ALA A 219 20.94 44.76 -1.05
C ALA A 219 21.24 43.23 -1.03
N PRO A 220 21.58 42.56 -2.17
CA PRO A 220 21.48 42.91 -3.61
C PRO A 220 20.81 41.81 -4.50
N ASP A 221 20.53 42.16 -5.77
CA ASP A 221 20.26 41.27 -6.92
C ASP A 221 19.16 40.19 -6.81
N ALA A 222 17.91 40.63 -6.85
CA ALA A 222 16.84 39.83 -7.44
C ALA A 222 16.08 40.71 -8.44
N LYS A 223 16.03 40.28 -9.70
CA LYS A 223 15.22 40.88 -10.76
C LYS A 223 13.75 40.92 -10.33
N LEU A 224 13.36 41.99 -9.65
CA LEU A 224 11.97 42.37 -9.42
C LEU A 224 11.35 42.54 -10.80
N GLY A 225 10.48 41.60 -11.17
CA GLY A 225 9.79 41.61 -12.45
C GLY A 225 9.06 42.94 -12.63
N TYR A 226 9.24 43.58 -13.78
CA TYR A 226 8.43 44.71 -14.17
C TYR A 226 6.98 44.20 -14.28
N GLY A 227 6.15 44.45 -13.26
CA GLY A 227 4.79 43.94 -13.20
C GLY A 227 3.91 44.35 -14.40
N PHE A 228 2.65 43.91 -14.40
CA PHE A 228 1.72 44.25 -15.47
C PHE A 228 1.41 45.77 -15.48
N GLY A 229 1.79 46.45 -16.56
CA GLY A 229 1.58 47.88 -16.72
C GLY A 229 2.62 48.54 -17.60
N THR A 230 2.66 49.88 -17.56
CA THR A 230 3.47 50.73 -18.45
C THR A 230 4.98 50.48 -18.33
N ALA A 231 5.47 50.07 -17.15
CA ALA A 231 6.88 49.75 -16.92
C ALA A 231 7.29 48.43 -17.61
N GLY A 232 6.43 47.40 -17.57
CA GLY A 232 6.66 46.14 -18.28
C GLY A 232 6.59 46.29 -19.79
N GLU A 233 5.67 47.12 -20.29
CA GLU A 233 5.55 47.43 -21.73
C GLU A 233 6.80 48.13 -22.27
N LYS A 234 7.34 49.11 -21.53
CA LYS A 234 8.60 49.79 -21.90
C LYS A 234 9.81 48.84 -21.87
N ALA A 235 9.89 47.97 -20.86
CA ALA A 235 10.99 47.00 -20.75
C ALA A 235 10.94 45.92 -21.86
N ALA A 236 9.74 45.51 -22.27
CA ALA A 236 9.56 44.59 -23.39
C ALA A 236 9.85 45.26 -24.74
N GLY A 237 9.44 46.51 -24.92
CA GLY A 237 9.75 47.30 -26.11
C GLY A 237 11.25 47.52 -26.30
N LEU A 238 12.00 47.79 -25.23
CA LEU A 238 13.47 47.89 -25.27
C LEU A 238 14.16 46.58 -25.67
N LYS A 239 13.51 45.44 -25.44
CA LYS A 239 13.99 44.11 -25.83
C LYS A 239 13.46 43.64 -27.20
N GLY A 240 12.76 44.52 -27.93
CA GLY A 240 12.23 44.22 -29.26
C GLY A 240 10.94 43.38 -29.26
N TYR A 241 10.31 43.15 -28.10
CA TYR A 241 9.03 42.44 -28.02
C TYR A 241 7.86 43.43 -28.16
N LEU A 242 7.04 43.23 -29.18
CA LEU A 242 5.77 43.96 -29.35
C LEU A 242 4.69 43.25 -28.54
N ILE A 243 4.28 43.83 -27.41
CA ILE A 243 3.17 43.31 -26.62
C ILE A 243 1.86 43.76 -27.27
N SER A 244 1.18 42.85 -27.96
CA SER A 244 -0.20 43.09 -28.41
C SER A 244 -1.15 42.92 -27.23
N LYS A 245 -2.05 43.89 -27.03
CA LYS A 245 -3.13 43.74 -26.06
C LYS A 245 -4.16 42.75 -26.63
N PRO A 246 -4.68 41.81 -25.82
CA PRO A 246 -5.76 40.94 -26.27
C PRO A 246 -6.96 41.79 -26.69
N ILE A 247 -7.72 41.31 -27.67
CA ILE A 247 -8.92 42.01 -28.14
C ILE A 247 -9.90 42.13 -26.96
N ASP A 248 -10.35 43.35 -26.65
CA ASP A 248 -11.35 43.58 -25.61
C ASP A 248 -12.69 42.99 -26.10
N SER A 249 -13.04 41.81 -25.62
CA SER A 249 -14.27 41.09 -25.99
C SER A 249 -15.50 41.55 -25.20
N LEU A 250 -15.35 42.55 -24.33
CA LEU A 250 -16.42 43.04 -23.45
C LEU A 250 -16.75 44.51 -23.73
N PRO A 251 -18.04 44.87 -23.84
CA PRO A 251 -18.46 46.26 -23.96
C PRO A 251 -17.90 47.09 -22.80
N ARG A 252 -17.27 48.21 -23.13
CA ARG A 252 -16.62 49.09 -22.16
C ARG A 252 -17.68 49.86 -21.36
N TYR A 253 -18.09 49.33 -20.21
CA TYR A 253 -19.16 49.91 -19.37
C TYR A 253 -18.79 51.21 -18.64
N ALA A 254 -17.54 51.68 -18.74
CA ALA A 254 -17.11 52.92 -18.09
C ALA A 254 -16.75 54.00 -19.13
N PRO A 255 -17.35 55.21 -19.07
CA PRO A 255 -16.98 56.29 -19.96
C PRO A 255 -15.55 56.76 -19.69
N LYS A 256 -14.83 57.06 -20.77
CA LYS A 256 -13.46 57.59 -20.74
C LYS A 256 -13.49 58.96 -20.05
N ARG A 257 -12.77 59.13 -18.93
CA ARG A 257 -12.58 60.45 -18.32
C ARG A 257 -11.92 61.38 -19.36
N SER A 258 -12.59 62.47 -19.69
CA SER A 258 -12.00 63.56 -20.47
C SER A 258 -10.93 64.25 -19.63
N PRO A 259 -9.78 64.63 -20.22
CA PRO A 259 -8.81 65.47 -19.53
C PRO A 259 -9.43 66.84 -19.24
N SER A 260 -9.39 67.27 -17.98
CA SER A 260 -9.70 68.66 -17.61
C SER A 260 -8.63 69.57 -18.16
N SER A 261 -9.05 70.56 -18.95
CA SER A 261 -8.19 71.65 -19.42
C SER A 261 -7.98 72.68 -18.31
N ALA A 262 -6.72 73.12 -18.19
CA ALA A 262 -6.14 74.15 -17.32
C ALA A 262 -5.73 73.69 -15.91
#